data_AF-A0A0S2W2G9-F1
#
_entry.id   AF-A0A0S2W2G9-F1
#
_cell.length_a   1.000
_cell.length_b   1.000
_cell.length_c   1.000
_cell.angle_alpha   90.00
_cell.angle_beta   90.00
_cell.angle_gamma   90.00
#
_symmetry.space_group_name_H-M   'P 1'
#
loop_
_entity.id
_entity.type
_entity.pdbx_description
1 polymer ?
#
loop_
_entity_poly.entity_id
_entity_poly.type
_entity_poly.pdbx_seq_one_letter_code
_entity_poly.pdbx_strand_id
1 'polypeptide(L)'
;MTELLLSHLEDCSTPQYFCFAIRCEECGEYWYSVTTPFTKANAAAENRSKKELYEALYQREKERARKAAGQEGKERFSLCPICHRLICDSCFLICEEMDMCRACAKRLKEDGEPVNR
;
A
#
# COMPACT_ATOMS: atom_id res chain seq x y z
N MET A 1 12.42 -2.31 3.55
CA MET A 1 11.36 -1.42 3.04
C MET A 1 10.07 -2.19 2.74
N THR A 2 10.10 -3.26 1.95
CA THR A 2 8.88 -4.06 1.65
C THR A 2 8.18 -4.59 2.90
N GLU A 3 8.89 -5.21 3.85
CA GLU A 3 8.29 -5.69 5.11
C GLU A 3 7.59 -4.59 5.93
N LEU A 4 8.14 -3.37 5.90
CA LEU A 4 7.52 -2.22 6.56
C LEU A 4 6.25 -1.81 5.82
N LEU A 5 6.28 -1.71 4.48
CA LEU A 5 5.08 -1.40 3.71
C LEU A 5 3.95 -2.41 3.96
N LEU A 6 4.29 -3.70 4.12
CA LEU A 6 3.31 -4.74 4.43
C LEU A 6 2.58 -4.52 5.76
N SER A 7 3.19 -3.83 6.74
CA SER A 7 2.53 -3.48 8.01
C SER A 7 1.61 -2.26 7.90
N HIS A 8 1.77 -1.43 6.86
CA HIS A 8 0.90 -0.28 6.59
C HIS A 8 -0.22 -0.57 5.59
N LEU A 9 -0.23 -1.78 4.98
CA LEU A 9 -1.33 -2.18 4.10
C LEU A 9 -2.61 -2.44 4.89
N GLU A 10 -3.61 -1.62 4.65
CA GLU A 10 -4.99 -1.86 5.05
C GLU A 10 -5.65 -2.81 4.04
N ASP A 11 -6.38 -3.80 4.54
CA ASP A 11 -7.02 -4.82 3.72
C ASP A 11 -8.43 -4.39 3.32
N CYS A 12 -8.61 -4.12 2.02
CA CYS A 12 -9.88 -3.76 1.40
C CYS A 12 -10.45 -4.91 0.56
N SER A 13 -9.99 -6.15 0.79
CA SER A 13 -10.39 -7.31 0.01
C SER A 13 -11.83 -7.71 0.29
N THR A 14 -12.50 -8.21 -0.74
CA THR A 14 -13.83 -8.79 -0.68
C THR A 14 -13.76 -10.28 -1.04
N PRO A 15 -14.86 -11.05 -0.91
CA PRO A 15 -14.91 -12.41 -1.45
C PRO A 15 -14.68 -12.51 -2.96
N GLN A 16 -14.79 -11.40 -3.69
CA GLN A 16 -14.68 -11.37 -5.16
C GLN A 16 -13.30 -10.92 -5.65
N TYR A 17 -12.63 -10.06 -4.89
CA TYR A 17 -11.35 -9.47 -5.30
C TYR A 17 -10.49 -9.09 -4.10
N PHE A 18 -9.20 -8.98 -4.34
CA PHE A 18 -8.19 -8.49 -3.41
C PHE A 18 -7.82 -7.06 -3.77
N CYS A 19 -7.81 -6.18 -2.78
CA CYS A 19 -7.37 -4.79 -2.90
C CYS A 19 -6.81 -4.39 -1.54
N PHE A 20 -5.72 -3.62 -1.56
CA PHE A 20 -5.08 -3.11 -0.35
C PHE A 20 -4.89 -1.62 -0.48
N ALA A 21 -4.89 -0.93 0.65
CA ALA A 21 -4.71 0.51 0.69
C ALA A 21 -3.56 0.91 1.61
N ILE A 22 -2.93 2.05 1.33
CA ILE A 22 -1.98 2.70 2.22
C ILE A 22 -2.43 4.13 2.39
N ARG A 23 -2.52 4.58 3.65
CA ARG A 23 -2.79 5.97 3.97
C ARG A 23 -1.48 6.74 4.12
N CYS A 24 -1.34 7.85 3.41
CA CYS A 24 -0.22 8.76 3.60
C CYS A 24 -0.31 9.41 4.98
N GLU A 25 0.77 9.34 5.77
CA GLU A 25 0.81 9.90 7.11
C GLU A 25 1.05 11.42 7.13
N GLU A 26 1.11 12.07 5.97
CA GLU A 26 1.31 13.51 5.80
C GLU A 26 0.08 14.24 5.22
N CYS A 27 -0.62 13.69 4.22
CA CYS A 27 -1.89 14.27 3.72
C CYS A 27 -3.14 13.53 4.20
N GLY A 28 -3.01 12.29 4.67
CA GLY A 28 -4.16 11.44 5.00
C GLY A 28 -4.87 10.81 3.81
N GLU A 29 -4.45 11.10 2.57
CA GLU A 29 -5.01 10.48 1.37
C GLU A 29 -4.66 8.99 1.28
N TYR A 30 -5.57 8.24 0.68
CA TYR A 30 -5.43 6.81 0.45
C TYR A 30 -4.93 6.54 -0.98
N TRP A 31 -3.92 5.69 -1.07
CA TRP A 31 -3.57 4.99 -2.30
C TRP A 31 -4.14 3.57 -2.25
N TYR A 32 -4.58 3.07 -3.39
CA TYR A 32 -5.13 1.72 -3.54
C TYR A 32 -4.28 0.92 -4.53
N SER A 33 -4.00 -0.33 -4.19
CA SER A 33 -3.34 -1.28 -5.07
C SER A 33 -4.23 -1.65 -6.26
N VAL A 34 -3.60 -2.19 -7.30
CA VAL A 34 -4.35 -2.88 -8.37
C VAL A 34 -5.29 -3.92 -7.78
N THR A 35 -6.53 -3.94 -8.28
CA THR A 35 -7.54 -4.91 -7.87
C THR A 35 -7.30 -6.25 -8.57
N THR A 36 -7.18 -7.32 -7.79
CA THR A 36 -6.95 -8.68 -8.30
C THR A 36 -8.15 -9.57 -8.03
N PRO A 37 -8.85 -10.11 -9.05
CA PRO A 37 -9.98 -11.01 -8.84
C PRO A 37 -9.58 -12.31 -8.12
N PHE A 38 -10.43 -12.80 -7.21
CA PHE A 38 -10.27 -14.14 -6.64
C PHE A 38 -10.67 -15.20 -7.66
N THR A 39 -9.80 -16.19 -7.91
CA THR A 39 -10.00 -17.15 -9.02
C THR A 39 -11.25 -18.02 -8.88
N LYS A 40 -11.79 -18.16 -7.67
CA LYS A 40 -12.99 -18.96 -7.37
C LYS A 40 -14.17 -18.16 -6.82
N ALA A 41 -14.21 -16.84 -7.03
CA ALA A 41 -15.26 -15.95 -6.52
C ALA A 41 -16.69 -16.51 -6.72
N ASN A 42 -17.03 -16.92 -7.96
CA ASN A 42 -18.37 -17.44 -8.27
C ASN A 42 -18.59 -18.87 -7.74
N ALA A 43 -17.59 -19.75 -7.89
CA ALA A 43 -17.70 -21.15 -7.49
C ALA A 43 -17.76 -21.34 -5.96
N ALA A 44 -17.12 -20.45 -5.20
CA ALA A 44 -17.15 -20.47 -3.74
C ALA A 44 -18.53 -20.14 -3.17
N ALA A 45 -19.30 -19.27 -3.85
CA ALA A 45 -20.65 -18.90 -3.44
C ALA A 45 -21.64 -20.08 -3.59
N GLU A 46 -21.43 -20.94 -4.57
CA GLU A 46 -22.35 -22.01 -4.95
C GLU A 46 -22.14 -23.32 -4.17
N ASN A 47 -20.93 -23.57 -3.65
CA ASN A 47 -20.56 -24.90 -3.15
C ASN A 47 -20.14 -24.90 -1.67
N ARG A 48 -21.14 -25.09 -0.79
CA ARG A 48 -20.95 -25.15 0.67
C ARG A 48 -20.11 -26.33 1.15
N SER A 49 -20.08 -27.46 0.43
CA SER A 49 -19.33 -28.65 0.88
C SER A 49 -17.81 -28.50 0.72
N LYS A 50 -17.36 -27.53 -0.09
CA LYS A 50 -15.94 -27.22 -0.31
C LYS A 50 -15.48 -25.93 0.36
N LYS A 51 -16.24 -25.44 1.35
CA LYS A 51 -15.97 -24.15 2.02
C LYS A 51 -14.53 -24.03 2.54
N GLU A 52 -14.04 -25.04 3.25
CA GLU A 52 -12.69 -25.03 3.83
C GLU A 52 -11.59 -24.95 2.76
N LEU A 53 -11.77 -25.66 1.64
CA LEU A 53 -10.85 -25.62 0.52
C LEU A 53 -10.81 -24.22 -0.13
N TYR A 54 -11.97 -23.58 -0.32
CA TYR A 54 -12.03 -22.25 -0.89
C TYR A 54 -11.48 -21.18 0.05
N GLU A 55 -11.69 -21.31 1.36
CA GLU A 55 -11.09 -20.41 2.36
C GLU A 55 -9.56 -20.51 2.31
N ALA A 56 -9.01 -21.73 2.32
CA ALA A 56 -7.57 -21.93 2.21
C ALA A 56 -6.99 -21.36 0.90
N LEU A 57 -7.71 -21.51 -0.21
CA LEU A 57 -7.31 -20.93 -1.50
C LEU A 57 -7.38 -19.40 -1.48
N TYR A 58 -8.45 -18.84 -0.92
CA TYR A 58 -8.65 -17.40 -0.78
C TYR A 58 -7.50 -16.78 0.00
N GLN A 59 -7.15 -17.32 1.16
CA GLN A 59 -6.03 -16.80 1.97
C GLN A 59 -4.69 -16.89 1.22
N ARG A 60 -4.44 -17.97 0.49
CA ARG A 60 -3.22 -18.13 -0.32
C ARG A 60 -3.12 -17.10 -1.44
N GLU A 61 -4.20 -16.85 -2.16
CA GLU A 61 -4.23 -15.87 -3.24
C GLU A 61 -4.15 -14.43 -2.69
N LYS A 62 -4.86 -14.17 -1.59
CA LYS A 62 -4.80 -12.90 -0.87
C LYS A 62 -3.39 -12.53 -0.44
N GLU A 63 -2.64 -13.48 0.13
CA GLU A 63 -1.26 -13.25 0.55
C GLU A 63 -0.34 -12.94 -0.64
N ARG A 64 -0.58 -13.54 -1.81
CA ARG A 64 0.15 -13.18 -3.04
C ARG A 64 -0.20 -11.76 -3.49
N ALA A 65 -1.48 -11.41 -3.48
CA ALA A 65 -1.95 -10.07 -3.83
C ALA A 65 -1.40 -9.02 -2.85
N ARG A 66 -1.32 -9.34 -1.55
CA ARG A 66 -0.74 -8.48 -0.51
C ARG A 66 0.74 -8.19 -0.78
N LYS A 67 1.52 -9.22 -1.14
CA LYS A 67 2.93 -9.05 -1.50
C LYS A 67 3.11 -8.21 -2.75
N ALA A 68 2.25 -8.40 -3.76
CA ALA A 68 2.26 -7.57 -4.97
C ALA A 68 1.93 -6.10 -4.64
N ALA A 69 0.90 -5.85 -3.84
CA ALA A 69 0.54 -4.52 -3.37
C ALA A 69 1.69 -3.85 -2.58
N GLY A 70 2.43 -4.62 -1.75
CA GLY A 70 3.61 -4.12 -1.06
C GLY A 70 4.75 -3.71 -1.99
N GLN A 71 4.90 -4.35 -3.15
CA GLN A 71 5.87 -3.92 -4.17
C GLN A 71 5.39 -2.67 -4.90
N GLU A 72 4.12 -2.62 -5.28
CA GLU A 72 3.53 -1.45 -5.93
C GLU A 72 3.61 -0.21 -5.02
N GLY A 73 3.30 -0.37 -3.72
CA GLY A 73 3.42 0.69 -2.73
C GLY A 73 4.85 1.21 -2.56
N LYS A 74 5.87 0.38 -2.78
CA LYS A 74 7.28 0.80 -2.69
C LYS A 74 7.65 1.80 -3.77
N GLU A 75 6.95 1.78 -4.90
CA GLU A 75 7.19 2.71 -6.00
C GLU A 75 6.51 4.06 -5.77
N ARG A 76 5.55 4.12 -4.84
CA ARG A 76 4.63 5.26 -4.61
C ARG A 76 4.78 5.94 -3.25
N PHE A 77 5.52 5.32 -2.34
CA PHE A 77 5.71 5.79 -0.98
C PHE A 77 7.18 5.75 -0.57
N SER A 78 7.56 6.76 0.20
CA SER A 78 8.90 6.93 0.76
C SER A 78 8.81 7.14 2.27
N LEU A 79 9.82 6.68 3.00
CA LEU A 79 9.95 6.98 4.42
C LEU A 79 10.66 8.29 4.61
N CYS A 80 10.10 9.18 5.42
CA CYS A 80 10.82 10.39 5.81
C CYS A 80 12.03 10.02 6.71
N PRO A 81 13.26 10.40 6.34
CA PRO A 81 14.45 10.08 7.15
C PRO A 81 14.44 10.82 8.50
N ILE A 82 13.68 11.91 8.60
CA ILE A 82 13.62 12.76 9.79
C ILE A 82 12.57 12.30 10.81
N CYS A 83 11.39 11.88 10.34
CA CYS A 83 10.28 11.51 11.23
C CYS A 83 9.79 10.06 11.07
N HIS A 84 10.38 9.29 10.16
CA HIS A 84 10.10 7.88 9.87
C HIS A 84 8.66 7.54 9.45
N ARG A 85 7.81 8.54 9.25
CA ARG A 85 6.48 8.37 8.67
C ARG A 85 6.55 7.94 7.21
N LEU A 86 5.54 7.21 6.76
CA LEU A 86 5.34 6.77 5.39
C LEU A 86 4.56 7.83 4.59
N ILE A 87 5.16 8.30 3.50
CA ILE A 87 4.76 9.51 2.79
C ILE A 87 4.57 9.19 1.32
N CYS A 88 3.43 9.58 0.74
CA CYS A 88 3.21 9.44 -0.70
C CYS A 88 4.11 10.40 -1.49
N ASP A 89 4.34 10.08 -2.76
CA ASP A 89 5.19 10.87 -3.65
C ASP A 89 4.80 12.36 -3.72
N SER A 90 3.50 12.69 -3.72
CA SER A 90 3.03 14.09 -3.72
C SER A 90 3.34 14.88 -2.44
N CYS A 91 3.71 14.18 -1.35
CA CYS A 91 4.02 14.78 -0.05
C CYS A 91 5.51 14.67 0.32
N PHE A 92 6.27 13.89 -0.45
CA PHE A 92 7.70 13.70 -0.29
C PHE A 92 8.43 14.63 -1.25
N LEU A 93 9.29 15.49 -0.72
CA LEU A 93 10.01 16.50 -1.46
C LEU A 93 11.42 16.01 -1.77
N ILE A 94 11.84 16.23 -3.01
CA ILE A 94 13.22 16.13 -3.46
C ILE A 94 13.89 17.46 -3.10
N CYS A 95 14.80 17.42 -2.14
CA CYS A 95 15.53 18.59 -1.64
C CYS A 95 17.00 18.51 -2.08
N GLU A 96 17.77 19.59 -1.96
CA GLU A 96 19.18 19.60 -2.40
C GLU A 96 20.06 18.64 -1.56
N GLU A 97 19.90 18.63 -0.24
CA GLU A 97 20.72 17.84 0.68
C GLU A 97 20.09 16.49 1.01
N MET A 98 18.79 16.46 1.29
CA MET A 98 18.10 15.26 1.77
C MET A 98 16.60 15.30 1.51
N ASP A 99 16.11 14.32 0.77
CA ASP A 99 14.68 14.18 0.50
C ASP A 99 13.89 13.86 1.78
N MET A 100 12.74 14.52 1.96
CA MET A 100 11.95 14.39 3.18
C MET A 100 10.48 14.80 2.97
N CYS A 101 9.63 14.59 3.98
CA CYS A 101 8.26 15.07 3.88
C CYS A 101 8.19 16.60 3.95
N ARG A 102 7.19 17.19 3.29
CA ARG A 102 6.96 18.65 3.30
C ARG A 102 6.88 19.27 4.70
N ALA A 103 6.34 18.57 5.71
CA ALA A 103 6.32 19.08 7.08
C ALA A 103 7.73 19.19 7.68
N CYS A 104 8.61 18.25 7.38
CA CYS A 104 9.99 18.27 7.85
C CYS A 104 10.81 19.32 7.09
N ALA A 105 10.64 19.42 5.76
CA ALA A 105 11.26 20.46 4.95
C ALA A 105 10.88 21.86 5.46
N LYS A 106 9.58 22.13 5.66
CA LYS A 106 9.10 23.39 6.23
C LYS A 106 9.69 23.70 7.61
N ARG A 107 9.87 22.69 8.47
CA ARG A 107 10.45 22.86 9.80
C ARG A 107 11.95 23.19 9.75
N LEU A 108 12.67 22.58 8.81
CA LEU A 108 14.10 22.79 8.60
C LEU A 108 14.41 23.99 7.70
N LYS A 109 13.39 24.57 7.06
CA LYS A 109 13.49 25.65 6.06
C LYS A 109 14.23 25.22 4.79
N GLU A 110 14.02 23.97 4.41
CA GLU A 110 14.47 23.43 3.13
C GLU A 110 13.38 23.63 2.07
N ASP A 111 13.81 23.97 0.87
CA ASP A 111 12.97 24.00 -0.32
C ASP A 111 13.09 22.67 -1.07
N GLY A 112 12.08 22.35 -1.89
CA GLY A 112 12.09 21.11 -2.66
C GLY A 112 10.82 20.91 -3.46
N GLU A 113 10.90 20.01 -4.44
CA GLU A 113 9.79 19.71 -5.35
C GLU A 113 9.23 18.32 -5.06
N PRO A 114 7.90 18.10 -5.18
CA PRO A 114 7.31 16.78 -5.00
C PRO A 114 7.85 15.74 -5.97
N VAL A 115 7.89 14.48 -5.54
CA VAL A 115 8.19 13.34 -6.42
C VAL A 115 7.06 13.20 -7.45
N ASN A 116 7.39 13.21 -8.74
CA ASN A 116 6.48 12.91 -9.85
C ASN A 116 6.90 11.59 -10.51
N ARG A 117 6.14 10.51 -10.29
CA ARG A 117 6.36 9.17 -10.85
C ARG A 117 5.14 8.66 -11.61
#